data_AF-M5GEQ4-F1
#
_entry.id   AF-M5GEQ4-F1
#
_cell.length_a   1.000
_cell.length_b   1.000
_cell.length_c   1.000
_cell.angle_alpha   90.00
_cell.angle_beta   90.00
_cell.angle_gamma   90.00
#
_symmetry.space_group_name_H-M   'P 1'
#
loop_
_entity.id
_entity.type
_entity.pdbx_description
1 polymer ?
#
loop_
_entity_poly.entity_id
_entity_poly.type
_entity_poly.pdbx_seq_one_letter_code
_entity_poly.pdbx_strand_id
1 'polypeptide(L)'
;MDEQPQLPRLSPHLKDAVYSHPGNGEMAQAAQAYLDISIRQWMLQFPGVEKHPQLTNWINKITSYERLAIFFDLYEMEETSIRLPVDANPSGRKSVRVHGQVFKAYMGAIVKEYGDSALYTFMGKLLKYYMNVIGADWVNWIRSVVAAGQRT
;
A
#
# COMPACT_ATOMS: atom_id res chain seq x y z
N MET A 1 12.76 18.49 -2.42
CA MET A 1 12.37 17.27 -1.70
C MET A 1 11.03 16.85 -2.25
N ASP A 2 10.84 15.57 -2.58
CA ASP A 2 9.52 15.09 -2.99
C ASP A 2 8.57 15.17 -1.79
N GLU A 3 7.42 15.80 -1.96
CA GLU A 3 6.40 15.94 -0.91
C GLU A 3 5.68 14.60 -0.68
N GLN A 4 5.43 14.25 0.58
CA GLN A 4 4.61 13.08 0.91
C GLN A 4 3.22 13.26 0.30
N PRO A 5 2.74 12.33 -0.55
CA PRO A 5 1.43 12.49 -1.16
C PRO A 5 0.36 12.46 -0.07
N GLN A 6 -0.65 13.30 -0.18
CA GLN A 6 -1.78 13.30 0.76
C GLN A 6 -2.63 12.04 0.58
N LEU A 7 -3.03 11.43 1.70
CA LEU A 7 -3.98 10.32 1.68
C LEU A 7 -5.34 10.83 1.16
N PRO A 8 -5.95 10.20 0.13
CA PRO A 8 -7.26 10.62 -0.36
C PRO A 8 -8.30 10.58 0.76
N ARG A 9 -9.08 11.65 0.89
CA ARG A 9 -10.12 11.74 1.91
C ARG A 9 -11.26 10.79 1.54
N LEU A 10 -11.72 9.98 2.49
CA LEU A 10 -12.89 9.13 2.28
C LEU A 10 -14.14 9.76 2.89
N SER A 11 -15.28 9.47 2.29
CA SER A 11 -16.59 9.71 2.89
C SER A 11 -16.70 9.01 4.25
N PRO A 12 -17.44 9.58 5.22
CA PRO A 12 -17.48 9.06 6.60
C PRO A 12 -17.86 7.57 6.69
N HIS A 13 -18.83 7.14 5.89
CA HIS A 13 -19.29 5.74 5.90
C HIS A 13 -18.24 4.75 5.38
N LEU A 14 -17.43 5.13 4.37
CA LEU A 14 -16.33 4.30 3.89
C LEU A 14 -15.17 4.30 4.88
N LYS A 15 -14.87 5.46 5.48
CA LYS A 15 -13.89 5.53 6.58
C LYS A 15 -14.30 4.59 7.70
N ASP A 16 -15.56 4.62 8.12
CA ASP A 16 -16.07 3.71 9.16
C ASP A 16 -15.96 2.23 8.77
N ALA A 17 -16.26 1.88 7.52
CA ALA A 17 -16.10 0.51 7.03
C ALA A 17 -14.63 0.06 7.09
N VAL A 18 -13.69 0.93 6.73
CA VAL A 18 -12.24 0.65 6.76
C VAL A 18 -11.74 0.35 8.18
N TYR A 19 -12.23 1.09 9.18
CA TYR A 19 -11.80 0.93 10.57
C TYR A 19 -12.55 -0.17 11.34
N SER A 20 -13.55 -0.83 10.73
CA SER A 20 -14.28 -1.94 11.34
C SER A 20 -13.56 -3.27 11.10
N HIS A 21 -12.86 -3.83 12.09
CA HIS A 21 -12.18 -5.12 11.95
C HIS A 21 -12.93 -6.23 12.71
N PRO A 22 -13.11 -7.43 12.15
CA PRO A 22 -12.66 -7.91 10.84
C PRO A 22 -13.57 -7.52 9.67
N GLY A 23 -14.62 -6.71 9.89
CA GLY A 23 -15.61 -6.33 8.86
C GLY A 23 -15.03 -5.70 7.59
N ASN A 24 -13.83 -5.13 7.66
CA ASN A 24 -13.08 -4.57 6.53
C ASN A 24 -12.38 -5.63 5.66
N GLY A 25 -12.51 -6.92 5.99
CA GLY A 25 -11.83 -8.03 5.32
C GLY A 25 -12.14 -8.13 3.82
N GLU A 26 -13.42 -8.04 3.44
CA GLU A 26 -13.82 -8.09 2.03
C GLU A 26 -13.23 -6.92 1.22
N MET A 27 -13.23 -5.72 1.82
CA MET A 27 -12.66 -4.52 1.21
C MET A 27 -11.13 -4.65 1.05
N ALA A 28 -10.45 -5.15 2.07
CA ALA A 28 -9.01 -5.44 2.01
C ALA A 28 -8.68 -6.54 0.99
N GLN A 29 -9.54 -7.55 0.85
CA GLN A 29 -9.36 -8.62 -0.14
C GLN A 29 -9.55 -8.09 -1.57
N ALA A 30 -10.63 -7.32 -1.81
CA ALA A 30 -10.88 -6.69 -3.10
C ALA A 30 -9.73 -5.75 -3.52
N ALA A 31 -9.14 -5.04 -2.56
CA ALA A 31 -8.02 -4.14 -2.80
C ALA A 31 -6.74 -4.83 -3.31
N GLN A 32 -6.56 -6.14 -3.08
CA GLN A 32 -5.33 -6.85 -3.46
C GLN A 32 -5.07 -6.74 -4.97
N ALA A 33 -6.07 -7.06 -5.80
CA ALA A 33 -5.91 -7.05 -7.25
C ALA A 33 -5.56 -5.64 -7.76
N TYR A 34 -6.21 -4.61 -7.23
CA TYR A 34 -5.94 -3.22 -7.61
C TYR A 34 -4.55 -2.74 -7.18
N LEU A 35 -4.09 -3.15 -6.00
CA LEU A 35 -2.73 -2.86 -5.54
C LEU A 35 -1.68 -3.53 -6.42
N ASP A 36 -1.86 -4.82 -6.72
CA ASP A 36 -0.93 -5.57 -7.57
C ASP A 36 -0.83 -4.97 -8.97
N ILE A 37 -1.97 -4.57 -9.56
CA ILE A 37 -2.01 -3.88 -10.85
C ILE A 37 -1.32 -2.52 -10.75
N SER A 38 -1.64 -1.72 -9.74
CA SER A 38 -1.09 -0.36 -9.59
C SER A 38 0.43 -0.37 -9.41
N ILE A 39 0.93 -1.26 -8.56
CA ILE A 39 2.37 -1.41 -8.31
C ILE A 39 3.07 -1.96 -9.55
N ARG A 40 2.48 -2.96 -10.23
CA ARG A 40 3.04 -3.49 -11.48
C ARG A 40 3.17 -2.41 -12.54
N GLN A 41 2.10 -1.66 -12.79
CA GLN A 41 2.10 -0.58 -13.79
C GLN A 41 3.13 0.50 -13.46
N TRP A 42 3.29 0.85 -12.18
CA TRP A 42 4.34 1.76 -11.74
C TRP A 42 5.75 1.18 -11.98
N MET A 43 5.98 -0.09 -11.65
CA MET A 43 7.26 -0.78 -11.83
C MET A 43 7.66 -0.92 -13.31
N LEU A 44 6.69 -1.10 -14.22
CA LEU A 44 6.94 -1.21 -15.66
C LEU A 44 7.39 0.11 -16.31
N GLN A 45 7.37 1.24 -15.58
CA GLN A 45 7.94 2.51 -16.05
C GLN A 45 9.48 2.50 -16.05
N PHE A 46 10.09 1.53 -15.36
CA PHE A 46 11.54 1.40 -15.27
C PHE A 46 12.05 0.41 -16.33
N PRO A 47 12.97 0.84 -17.22
CA PRO A 47 13.49 -0.02 -18.28
C PRO A 47 14.09 -1.33 -17.74
N GLY A 48 13.75 -2.45 -18.38
CA GLY A 48 14.29 -3.78 -18.05
C GLY A 48 13.58 -4.51 -16.91
N VAL A 49 12.63 -3.86 -16.23
CA VAL A 49 11.86 -4.48 -15.15
C VAL A 49 10.91 -5.57 -15.66
N GLU A 50 10.34 -5.43 -16.86
CA GLU A 50 9.35 -6.39 -17.39
C GLU A 50 9.89 -7.83 -17.53
N LYS A 51 11.20 -7.99 -17.72
CA LYS A 51 11.86 -9.28 -17.97
C LYS A 51 12.42 -9.89 -16.68
N HIS A 52 12.30 -9.22 -15.54
CA HIS A 52 12.94 -9.66 -14.32
C HIS A 52 12.13 -10.77 -13.61
N PRO A 53 12.72 -11.95 -13.34
CA PRO A 53 11.99 -13.11 -12.79
C PRO A 53 11.40 -12.88 -11.40
N GLN A 54 11.95 -11.93 -10.64
CA GLN A 54 11.48 -11.60 -9.28
C GLN A 54 10.39 -10.51 -9.21
N LEU A 55 9.92 -9.98 -10.34
CA LEU A 55 8.93 -8.89 -10.38
C LEU A 55 7.70 -9.19 -9.51
N THR A 56 7.10 -10.36 -9.69
CA THR A 56 5.93 -10.80 -8.91
C THR A 56 6.24 -10.91 -7.42
N ASN A 57 7.42 -11.43 -7.04
CA ASN A 57 7.80 -11.58 -5.64
C ASN A 57 7.93 -10.21 -4.94
N TRP A 58 8.39 -9.18 -5.65
CA TRP A 58 8.47 -7.83 -5.07
C TRP A 58 7.13 -7.14 -4.98
N ILE A 59 6.26 -7.30 -5.98
CA ILE A 59 4.88 -6.83 -5.88
C ILE A 59 4.24 -7.41 -4.62
N ASN A 60 4.35 -8.74 -4.43
CA ASN A 60 3.85 -9.43 -3.23
C ASN A 60 4.50 -8.92 -1.94
N LYS A 61 5.81 -8.60 -1.96
CA LYS A 61 6.49 -8.01 -0.80
C LYS A 61 5.95 -6.62 -0.48
N ILE A 62 5.66 -5.78 -1.48
CA ILE A 62 5.12 -4.42 -1.30
C ILE A 62 3.66 -4.48 -0.81
N THR A 63 2.87 -5.45 -1.30
CA THR A 63 1.47 -5.65 -0.87
C THR A 63 1.32 -6.50 0.40
N SER A 64 2.41 -6.92 1.02
CA SER A 64 2.39 -7.69 2.27
C SER A 64 1.87 -6.83 3.43
N TYR A 65 1.19 -7.45 4.40
CA TYR A 65 0.64 -6.72 5.55
C TYR A 65 1.73 -5.96 6.33
N GLU A 66 2.93 -6.52 6.42
CA GLU A 66 4.07 -5.89 7.08
C GLU A 66 4.48 -4.59 6.38
N ARG A 67 4.49 -4.55 5.05
CA ARG A 67 4.79 -3.33 4.30
C ARG A 67 3.64 -2.34 4.32
N LEU A 68 2.40 -2.82 4.22
CA LEU A 68 1.24 -1.95 4.32
C LEU A 68 1.10 -1.32 5.71
N ALA A 69 1.54 -2.01 6.77
CA ALA A 69 1.60 -1.43 8.12
C ALA A 69 2.59 -0.26 8.22
N ILE A 70 3.72 -0.32 7.51
CA ILE A 70 4.65 0.83 7.45
C ILE A 70 3.95 2.04 6.84
N PHE A 71 3.11 1.84 5.80
CA PHE A 71 2.35 2.95 5.23
C PHE A 71 1.25 3.44 6.17
N PHE A 72 0.60 2.55 6.92
CA PHE A 72 -0.32 2.94 7.99
C PHE A 72 0.36 3.92 8.97
N ASP A 73 1.55 3.56 9.44
CA ASP A 73 2.32 4.37 10.39
C ASP A 73 2.83 5.68 9.75
N LEU A 74 3.28 5.63 8.49
CA LEU A 74 3.75 6.80 7.73
C LEU A 74 2.68 7.88 7.58
N TYR A 75 1.41 7.48 7.53
CA TYR A 75 0.27 8.41 7.43
C TYR A 75 -0.36 8.73 8.78
N GLU A 76 0.22 8.25 9.89
CA GLU A 76 -0.33 8.43 11.24
C GLU A 76 -1.83 8.07 11.29
N MET A 77 -2.21 7.00 10.60
CA MET A 77 -3.61 6.59 10.53
C MET A 77 -4.16 6.32 11.93
N GLU A 78 -5.44 6.65 12.15
CA GLU A 78 -6.06 6.71 13.47
C GLU A 78 -6.15 5.32 14.13
N GLU A 79 -5.10 4.91 14.82
CA GLU A 79 -5.06 3.60 15.48
C GLU A 79 -6.24 3.45 16.44
N THR A 80 -6.56 4.47 17.24
CA THR A 80 -7.68 4.47 18.19
C THR A 80 -9.04 4.24 17.55
N SER A 81 -9.20 4.60 16.27
CA SER A 81 -10.46 4.45 15.52
C SER A 81 -10.71 3.01 15.05
N ILE A 82 -9.68 2.14 15.02
CA ILE A 82 -9.84 0.73 14.63
C ILE A 82 -10.67 0.00 15.69
N ARG A 83 -11.86 -0.49 15.31
CA ARG A 83 -12.74 -1.28 16.16
C ARG A 83 -12.41 -2.76 15.98
N LEU A 84 -12.01 -3.42 17.06
CA LEU A 84 -11.78 -4.86 17.11
C LEU A 84 -13.01 -5.58 17.70
N PRO A 85 -13.20 -6.89 17.45
CA PRO A 85 -14.15 -7.69 18.21
C PRO A 85 -13.83 -7.60 19.70
N VAL A 86 -14.87 -7.69 20.54
CA VAL A 86 -14.77 -7.55 22.01
C VAL A 86 -13.73 -8.52 22.61
N ASP A 87 -13.58 -9.70 22.01
CA ASP A 87 -12.70 -10.77 22.52
C ASP A 87 -11.31 -10.80 21.86
N ALA A 88 -11.02 -9.92 20.89
CA ALA A 88 -9.87 -10.08 20.01
C ALA A 88 -8.53 -9.63 20.62
N ASN A 89 -8.53 -8.68 21.56
CA ASN A 89 -7.30 -8.30 22.29
C ASN A 89 -7.56 -7.46 23.57
N PRO A 90 -7.37 -8.01 24.78
CA PRO A 90 -7.51 -7.23 26.03
C PRO A 90 -6.39 -6.21 26.27
N SER A 91 -5.25 -6.31 25.57
CA SER A 91 -4.12 -5.37 25.72
C SER A 91 -4.27 -4.06 24.93
N GLY A 92 -5.29 -3.97 24.07
CA GLY A 92 -5.55 -2.79 23.22
C GLY A 92 -4.57 -2.54 22.06
N ARG A 93 -3.37 -3.15 22.09
CA ARG A 93 -2.34 -3.00 21.03
C ARG A 93 -2.76 -3.68 19.73
N LYS A 94 -2.72 -2.99 18.59
CA LYS A 94 -3.10 -3.61 17.32
C LYS A 94 -1.88 -4.25 16.66
N SER A 95 -2.08 -5.42 16.07
CA SER A 95 -0.97 -6.14 15.43
C SER A 95 -0.61 -5.49 14.10
N VAL A 96 0.64 -5.70 13.65
CA VAL A 96 1.10 -5.30 12.31
C VAL A 96 0.13 -5.77 11.22
N ARG A 97 -0.44 -6.97 11.38
CA ARG A 97 -1.44 -7.50 10.46
C ARG A 97 -2.72 -6.67 10.43
N VAL A 98 -3.20 -6.20 11.58
CA VAL A 98 -4.38 -5.31 11.66
C VAL A 98 -4.09 -3.97 10.97
N HIS A 99 -2.93 -3.35 11.24
CA HIS A 99 -2.55 -2.08 10.59
C HIS A 99 -2.46 -2.25 9.07
N GLY A 100 -1.75 -3.29 8.61
CA GLY A 100 -1.65 -3.60 7.20
C GLY A 100 -3.01 -3.86 6.56
N GLN A 101 -3.91 -4.58 7.24
CA GLN A 101 -5.26 -4.83 6.73
C GLN A 101 -6.11 -3.56 6.66
N VAL A 102 -6.02 -2.67 7.65
CA VAL A 102 -6.73 -1.37 7.64
C VAL A 102 -6.23 -0.49 6.50
N PHE A 103 -4.92 -0.37 6.31
CA PHE A 103 -4.36 0.37 5.18
C PHE A 103 -4.83 -0.23 3.85
N LYS A 104 -4.80 -1.56 3.73
CA LYS A 104 -5.28 -2.27 2.53
C LYS A 104 -6.77 -2.03 2.26
N ALA A 105 -7.59 -2.08 3.30
CA ALA A 105 -9.00 -1.73 3.20
C ALA A 105 -9.19 -0.28 2.76
N TYR A 106 -8.37 0.65 3.27
CA TYR A 106 -8.40 2.05 2.84
C TYR A 106 -8.14 2.17 1.33
N MET A 107 -7.21 1.40 0.77
CA MET A 107 -6.97 1.36 -0.68
C MET A 107 -8.20 0.85 -1.46
N GLY A 108 -8.88 -0.16 -0.92
CA GLY A 108 -10.16 -0.63 -1.47
C GLY A 108 -11.27 0.43 -1.41
N ALA A 109 -11.31 1.21 -0.33
CA ALA A 109 -12.25 2.32 -0.21
C ALA A 109 -11.96 3.45 -1.21
N ILE A 110 -10.69 3.76 -1.48
CA ILE A 110 -10.30 4.73 -2.52
C ILE A 110 -10.86 4.28 -3.88
N VAL A 111 -10.70 3.00 -4.22
CA VAL A 111 -11.25 2.44 -5.46
C VAL A 111 -12.77 2.56 -5.49
N LYS A 112 -13.45 2.24 -4.39
CA LYS A 112 -14.91 2.33 -4.30
C LYS A 112 -15.44 3.77 -4.43
N GLU A 113 -14.69 4.76 -3.91
CA GLU A 113 -15.12 6.16 -3.89
C GLU A 113 -14.73 6.93 -5.16
N TYR A 114 -13.53 6.67 -5.68
CA TYR A 114 -12.91 7.49 -6.73
C TYR A 114 -12.51 6.70 -7.99
N GLY A 115 -12.61 5.37 -7.95
CA GLY A 115 -12.20 4.48 -9.04
C GLY A 115 -10.71 4.14 -9.06
N ASP A 116 -10.38 3.19 -9.92
CA ASP A 116 -9.04 2.58 -10.01
C ASP A 116 -7.94 3.59 -10.37
N SER A 117 -8.26 4.60 -11.19
CA SER A 117 -7.31 5.62 -11.63
C SER A 117 -6.81 6.51 -10.48
N ALA A 118 -7.66 6.75 -9.48
CA ALA A 118 -7.30 7.49 -8.28
C ALA A 118 -6.32 6.69 -7.43
N LEU A 119 -6.57 5.39 -7.24
CA LEU A 119 -5.63 4.51 -6.54
C LEU A 119 -4.29 4.42 -7.28
N TYR A 120 -4.31 4.23 -8.60
CA TYR A 120 -3.10 4.20 -9.41
C TYR A 120 -2.25 5.46 -9.23
N THR A 121 -2.90 6.62 -9.31
CA THR A 121 -2.23 7.93 -9.13
C THR A 121 -1.63 8.08 -7.74
N PHE A 122 -2.39 7.71 -6.71
CA PHE A 122 -1.92 7.76 -5.33
C PHE A 122 -0.74 6.81 -5.09
N MET A 123 -0.87 5.55 -5.50
CA MET A 123 0.18 4.54 -5.34
C MET A 123 1.46 4.93 -6.07
N GLY A 124 1.37 5.46 -7.30
CA GLY A 124 2.55 5.92 -8.03
C GLY A 124 3.30 7.04 -7.30
N LYS A 125 2.58 8.00 -6.72
CA LYS A 125 3.19 9.05 -5.90
C LYS A 125 3.79 8.50 -4.61
N LEU A 126 3.08 7.61 -3.92
CA LEU A 126 3.53 7.01 -2.66
C LEU A 126 4.81 6.20 -2.87
N LEU A 127 4.85 5.35 -3.90
CA LEU A 127 6.02 4.54 -4.22
C LEU A 127 7.21 5.41 -4.63
N LYS A 128 6.99 6.48 -5.40
CA LYS A 128 8.05 7.45 -5.73
C LYS A 128 8.61 8.13 -4.47
N TYR A 129 7.73 8.63 -3.60
CA TYR A 129 8.15 9.24 -2.33
C TYR A 129 8.94 8.25 -1.47
N TYR A 130 8.40 7.05 -1.28
CA TYR A 130 9.02 5.99 -0.48
C TYR A 130 10.39 5.56 -1.06
N MET A 131 10.50 5.52 -2.38
CA MET A 131 11.75 5.26 -3.10
C MET A 131 12.85 6.29 -2.78
N ASN A 132 12.47 7.57 -2.67
CA ASN A 132 13.42 8.65 -2.49
C ASN A 132 13.80 8.90 -1.03
N VAL A 133 12.91 8.59 -0.08
CA VAL A 133 13.11 8.91 1.34
C VAL A 133 13.61 7.72 2.16
N ILE A 134 13.10 6.50 1.92
CA ILE A 134 13.28 5.37 2.86
C ILE A 134 14.31 4.34 2.36
N GLY A 135 14.69 4.35 1.08
CA GLY A 135 15.81 3.53 0.59
C GLY A 135 15.60 2.01 0.71
N ALA A 136 14.39 1.53 0.49
CA ALA A 136 14.03 0.12 0.70
C ALA A 136 14.76 -0.86 -0.26
N ASP A 137 14.89 -2.15 0.10
CA ASP A 137 15.60 -3.15 -0.71
C ASP A 137 15.17 -3.20 -2.19
N TRP A 138 13.87 -3.06 -2.44
CA TRP A 138 13.32 -3.06 -3.81
C TRP A 138 13.70 -1.80 -4.59
N VAL A 139 14.00 -0.69 -3.91
CA VAL A 139 14.53 0.55 -4.49
C VAL A 139 15.96 0.37 -4.95
N ASN A 140 16.80 -0.25 -4.10
CA ASN A 140 18.17 -0.58 -4.47
C ASN A 140 18.20 -1.52 -5.68
N TRP A 141 17.24 -2.43 -5.76
CA TRP A 141 17.05 -3.26 -6.94
C TRP A 141 16.64 -2.45 -8.18
N ILE A 142 15.60 -1.61 -8.12
CA ILE A 142 15.18 -0.78 -9.27
C ILE A 142 16.38 0.04 -9.78
N ARG A 143 17.14 0.65 -8.87
CA ARG A 143 18.36 1.39 -9.20
C ARG A 143 19.39 0.50 -9.90
N SER A 144 19.57 -0.74 -9.44
CA SER A 144 20.51 -1.70 -10.05
C SER A 144 20.10 -2.13 -11.47
N VAL A 145 18.81 -2.32 -11.72
CA VAL A 145 18.28 -2.70 -13.04
C VAL A 145 18.34 -1.54 -14.01
N VAL A 146 17.95 -0.35 -13.58
CA VAL A 146 18.10 0.87 -14.40
C VAL A 146 19.57 1.11 -14.75
N ALA A 147 20.49 0.94 -13.79
CA ALA A 147 21.93 1.08 -14.04
C ALA A 147 22.48 0.01 -15.00
N ALA A 148 21.95 -1.22 -14.97
CA ALA A 148 22.33 -2.27 -15.89
C ALA A 148 21.79 -2.03 -17.31
N GLY A 149 20.54 -1.57 -17.44
CA GLY A 149 19.91 -1.26 -18.72
C GLY A 149 20.47 -0.03 -19.43
N GLN A 150 21.12 0.89 -18.71
CA GLN A 150 21.85 2.02 -19.30
C GLN A 150 23.25 1.67 -19.86
N ARG A 151 23.75 0.46 -19.57
CA ARG A 151 25.07 -0.01 -20.02
C ARG A 151 25.01 -0.86 -21.29
N THR A 152 23.82 -1.14 -21.79
CA THR A 152 23.53 -1.87 -23.03
C THR A 152 23.01 -0.93 -24.10
#